data_AF-A0A8H5FLK8-F1
#
_entry.id   AF-A0A8H5FLK8-F1
#
_cell.length_a   1.000
_cell.length_b   1.000
_cell.length_c   1.000
_cell.angle_alpha   90.00
_cell.angle_beta   90.00
_cell.angle_gamma   90.00
#
_symmetry.space_group_name_H-M   'P 1'
#
loop_
_entity.id
_entity.type
_entity.pdbx_description
1 polymer ?
#
loop_
_entity_poly.entity_id
_entity_poly.type
_entity_poly.pdbx_seq_one_letter_code
_entity_poly.pdbx_strand_id
1 'polypeptide(L)'
;MMIKSFVAIFAVFVATVAANTHVIRLVNNTTSTLPKTFDAFVPSNISEFLARATDPQPRFVPLTELRNPGIENAYKPSSDLAKKLETEPILDHSIRMYYFSLLMLHSGFPSDTPGVPQITREELLKRVFLTCILHDVGLSNDDFVLNHPAHAMSFELQGGILAYEHLLETYPSKLNADEVGDIAQGIMLHTLNPTFTSGAASAANFLVAQSALFDLGGYGSLSPDFAKLFGALLSRDSVGEIEAAYPHGAVISEEFVTDIEGMLKQKPNCLLSHAPPNLLEVIGSVINLADS
;
A
#
# COMPACT_ATOMS: atom_id res chain seq x y z
N MET A 1 -48.05 -41.43 -28.14
CA MET A 1 -46.96 -41.84 -27.22
C MET A 1 -45.82 -40.84 -27.42
N MET A 2 -45.22 -40.33 -26.33
CA MET A 2 -44.14 -39.31 -26.26
C MET A 2 -44.47 -37.84 -26.58
N ILE A 3 -45.29 -37.16 -25.76
CA ILE A 3 -45.13 -35.71 -25.48
C ILE A 3 -45.63 -35.44 -24.04
N LYS A 4 -44.91 -35.92 -23.02
CA LYS A 4 -45.18 -35.56 -21.60
C LYS A 4 -43.92 -35.46 -20.72
N SER A 5 -42.72 -35.42 -21.30
CA SER A 5 -41.46 -35.51 -20.53
C SER A 5 -40.49 -34.35 -20.72
N PHE A 6 -40.92 -33.20 -21.25
CA PHE A 6 -40.03 -32.04 -21.45
C PHE A 6 -40.34 -30.81 -20.59
N VAL A 7 -41.42 -30.81 -19.81
CA VAL A 7 -41.81 -29.65 -18.97
C VAL A 7 -41.40 -29.81 -17.50
N ALA A 8 -40.98 -31.01 -17.07
CA ALA A 8 -40.60 -31.27 -15.67
C ALA A 8 -39.11 -31.02 -15.35
N ILE A 9 -38.26 -30.81 -16.37
CA ILE A 9 -36.81 -30.59 -16.16
C ILE A 9 -36.47 -29.09 -16.10
N PHE A 10 -37.29 -28.20 -16.65
CA PHE A 10 -37.03 -26.76 -16.61
C PHE A 10 -37.52 -26.06 -15.33
N ALA A 11 -38.45 -26.68 -14.58
CA ALA A 11 -38.95 -26.12 -13.32
C ALA A 11 -38.08 -26.45 -12.09
N VAL A 12 -37.18 -27.45 -12.19
CA VAL A 12 -36.24 -27.81 -11.11
C VAL A 12 -34.93 -26.99 -11.20
N PHE A 13 -34.60 -26.46 -12.38
CA PHE A 13 -33.40 -25.64 -12.58
C PHE A 13 -33.60 -24.17 -12.18
N VAL A 14 -34.84 -23.66 -12.16
CA VAL A 14 -35.13 -22.27 -11.73
C VAL A 14 -35.39 -22.18 -10.22
N ALA A 15 -35.72 -23.28 -9.53
CA ALA A 15 -35.91 -23.30 -8.09
C ALA A 15 -34.63 -23.59 -7.27
N THR A 16 -33.54 -24.02 -7.92
CA THR A 16 -32.25 -24.32 -7.24
C THR A 16 -31.24 -23.17 -7.35
N VAL A 17 -31.51 -22.16 -8.20
CA VAL A 17 -30.65 -20.98 -8.39
C VAL A 17 -31.10 -19.77 -7.53
N ALA A 18 -32.25 -19.87 -6.84
CA ALA A 18 -32.78 -18.79 -6.01
C ALA A 18 -32.62 -19.00 -4.49
N ALA A 19 -31.86 -20.02 -4.05
CA ALA A 19 -31.77 -20.42 -2.64
C ALA A 19 -30.35 -20.39 -2.04
N ASN A 20 -29.36 -19.79 -2.72
CA ASN A 20 -28.02 -19.52 -2.19
C ASN A 20 -27.52 -18.25 -2.88
N THR A 21 -27.72 -17.04 -2.36
CA THR A 21 -26.69 -16.37 -1.57
C THR A 21 -27.27 -15.13 -0.89
N HIS A 22 -28.04 -15.34 0.18
CA HIS A 22 -28.07 -14.37 1.29
C HIS A 22 -27.61 -15.11 2.53
N VAL A 23 -26.32 -15.47 2.52
CA VAL A 23 -25.59 -15.61 3.78
C VAL A 23 -25.54 -14.19 4.33
N ILE A 24 -26.53 -13.85 5.16
CA ILE A 24 -26.43 -12.75 6.11
C ILE A 24 -25.24 -13.15 6.98
N ARG A 25 -24.05 -12.67 6.61
CA ARG A 25 -22.88 -12.66 7.49
C ARG A 25 -23.34 -11.86 8.69
N LEU A 26 -23.70 -12.56 9.76
CA LEU A 26 -23.75 -11.99 11.10
C LEU A 26 -22.32 -11.56 11.39
N VAL A 27 -21.99 -10.32 11.00
CA VAL A 27 -20.78 -9.65 11.45
C VAL A 27 -20.95 -9.53 12.94
N ASN A 28 -20.27 -10.41 13.68
CA ASN A 28 -20.07 -10.19 15.10
C ASN A 28 -19.30 -8.87 15.21
N ASN A 29 -20.05 -7.79 15.46
CA ASN A 29 -19.56 -6.45 15.79
C ASN A 29 -18.88 -6.49 17.16
N THR A 30 -17.83 -7.28 17.32
CA THR A 30 -16.78 -6.91 18.25
C THR A 30 -16.00 -5.81 17.56
N THR A 31 -16.40 -4.56 17.76
CA THR A 31 -15.58 -3.40 17.46
C THR A 31 -14.31 -3.52 18.31
N SER A 32 -13.34 -4.27 17.80
CA SER A 32 -11.98 -4.27 18.32
C SER A 32 -11.49 -2.84 18.19
N THR A 33 -11.49 -2.10 19.29
CA THR A 33 -10.91 -0.77 19.31
C THR A 33 -9.45 -0.89 18.91
N LEU A 34 -9.07 -0.24 17.81
CA LEU A 34 -7.67 -0.19 17.38
C LEU A 34 -6.75 0.21 18.55
N PRO A 35 -5.53 -0.34 18.62
CA PRO A 35 -4.54 0.09 19.60
C PRO A 35 -4.32 1.61 19.56
N LYS A 36 -4.07 2.20 20.74
CA LYS A 36 -3.69 3.62 20.84
C LYS A 36 -2.25 3.88 20.40
N THR A 37 -1.41 2.86 20.53
CA THR A 37 0.00 2.84 20.18
C THR A 37 0.33 1.57 19.40
N PHE A 38 1.38 1.63 18.61
CA PHE A 38 1.93 0.50 17.86
C PHE A 38 3.41 0.40 18.14
N ASP A 39 4.00 -0.75 17.82
CA ASP A 39 5.45 -0.89 17.80
C ASP A 39 6.05 0.12 16.82
N ALA A 40 7.01 0.94 17.25
CA ALA A 40 7.68 1.91 16.37
C ALA A 40 8.57 1.22 15.32
N PHE A 41 9.02 -0.01 15.62
CA PHE A 41 9.84 -0.83 14.74
C PHE A 41 9.28 -2.25 14.67
N VAL A 42 9.26 -2.80 13.46
CA VAL A 42 8.77 -4.16 13.20
C VAL A 42 9.82 -4.96 12.42
N PRO A 43 9.83 -6.29 12.53
CA PRO A 43 10.74 -7.11 11.73
C PRO A 43 10.55 -6.86 10.23
N SER A 44 11.64 -6.73 9.48
CA SER A 44 11.57 -6.67 8.01
C SER A 44 11.18 -8.02 7.41
N ASN A 45 11.48 -9.12 8.13
CA ASN A 45 11.09 -10.46 7.72
C ASN A 45 9.58 -10.68 7.96
N ILE A 46 8.85 -11.06 6.91
CA ILE A 46 7.38 -11.24 6.94
C ILE A 46 6.94 -12.33 7.94
N SER A 47 7.68 -13.44 8.02
CA SER A 47 7.34 -14.52 8.95
C SER A 47 7.53 -14.09 10.41
N GLU A 48 8.61 -13.35 10.70
CA GLU A 48 8.83 -12.78 12.03
C GLU A 48 7.82 -11.67 12.36
N PHE A 49 7.45 -10.85 11.38
CA PHE A 49 6.41 -9.85 11.50
C PHE A 49 5.06 -10.49 11.88
N LEU A 50 4.61 -11.48 11.12
CA LEU A 50 3.34 -12.17 11.35
C LEU A 50 3.32 -12.90 12.69
N ALA A 51 4.47 -13.35 13.19
CA ALA A 51 4.57 -13.95 14.52
C ALA A 51 4.38 -12.93 15.67
N ARG A 52 4.58 -11.63 15.40
CA ARG A 52 4.35 -10.53 16.35
C ARG A 52 3.04 -9.78 16.13
N ALA A 53 2.38 -10.03 15.01
CA ALA A 53 1.10 -9.43 14.66
C ALA A 53 0.03 -9.77 15.71
N THR A 54 -0.76 -8.77 16.12
CA THR A 54 -1.79 -8.95 17.14
C THR A 54 -3.07 -9.44 16.49
N ASP A 55 -3.37 -10.73 16.59
CA ASP A 55 -4.58 -11.31 16.02
C ASP A 55 -4.70 -11.00 14.51
N PRO A 56 -3.75 -11.43 13.66
CA PRO A 56 -3.76 -11.14 12.22
C PRO A 56 -4.94 -11.83 11.51
N GLN A 57 -5.97 -11.05 11.19
CA GLN A 57 -7.07 -11.49 10.32
C GLN A 57 -7.57 -10.35 9.46
N PRO A 58 -7.92 -10.61 8.20
CA PRO A 58 -8.44 -9.59 7.30
C PRO A 58 -9.80 -9.12 7.82
N ARG A 59 -9.89 -7.84 8.16
CA ARG A 59 -11.14 -7.22 8.63
C ARG A 59 -11.69 -6.30 7.55
N PHE A 60 -12.99 -6.43 7.27
CA PHE A 60 -13.68 -5.43 6.50
C PHE A 60 -13.73 -4.13 7.29
N VAL A 61 -13.31 -3.04 6.65
CA VAL A 61 -13.33 -1.69 7.17
C VAL A 61 -13.73 -0.80 6.01
N PRO A 62 -14.89 -0.12 6.07
CA PRO A 62 -15.36 0.67 4.96
C PRO A 62 -14.43 1.86 4.71
N LEU A 63 -14.30 2.29 3.45
CA LEU A 63 -13.42 3.42 3.10
C LEU A 63 -13.74 4.69 3.90
N THR A 64 -15.02 4.92 4.23
CA THR A 64 -15.46 6.05 5.05
C THR A 64 -14.87 6.05 6.47
N GLU A 65 -14.59 4.87 7.04
CA GLU A 65 -13.94 4.75 8.35
C GLU A 65 -12.42 4.92 8.27
N LEU A 66 -11.81 4.52 7.15
CA LEU A 66 -10.37 4.70 6.92
C LEU A 66 -9.99 6.17 6.71
N ARG A 67 -10.89 6.97 6.11
CA ARG A 67 -10.64 8.39 5.83
C ARG A 67 -10.29 9.17 7.08
N ASN A 68 -9.20 9.94 6.99
CA ASN A 68 -8.76 10.81 8.06
C ASN A 68 -8.59 12.23 7.54
N PRO A 69 -9.69 13.01 7.43
CA PRO A 69 -9.63 14.37 6.92
C PRO A 69 -8.77 15.29 7.80
N GLY A 70 -8.52 14.94 9.07
CA GLY A 70 -7.61 15.68 9.93
C GLY A 70 -6.17 15.63 9.41
N ILE A 71 -5.69 14.42 9.10
CA ILE A 71 -4.34 14.21 8.52
C ILE A 71 -4.28 14.79 7.10
N GLU A 72 -5.24 14.45 6.24
CA GLU A 72 -5.27 14.91 4.84
C GLU A 72 -5.24 16.45 4.75
N ASN A 73 -6.01 17.15 5.60
CA ASN A 73 -6.00 18.61 5.61
C ASN A 73 -4.73 19.20 6.25
N ALA A 74 -4.19 18.57 7.31
CA ALA A 74 -3.00 19.07 8.00
C ALA A 74 -1.74 19.06 7.12
N TYR A 75 -1.68 18.12 6.17
CA TYR A 75 -0.55 17.88 5.27
C TYR A 75 -0.90 18.09 3.79
N LYS A 76 -1.98 18.84 3.50
CA LYS A 76 -2.40 19.20 2.15
C LYS A 76 -1.27 19.73 1.24
N PRO A 77 -0.30 20.55 1.71
CA PRO A 77 0.79 20.99 0.84
C PRO A 77 1.63 19.85 0.23
N SER A 78 1.79 18.71 0.91
CA SER A 78 2.45 17.52 0.32
C SER A 78 1.59 16.89 -0.75
N SER A 79 0.28 16.79 -0.55
CA SER A 79 -0.64 16.33 -1.60
C SER A 79 -0.68 17.27 -2.80
N ASP A 80 -0.56 18.58 -2.57
CA ASP A 80 -0.48 19.57 -3.65
C ASP A 80 0.83 19.45 -4.44
N LEU A 81 1.95 19.14 -3.76
CA LEU A 81 3.21 18.85 -4.43
C LEU A 81 3.11 17.57 -5.26
N ALA A 82 2.65 16.46 -4.68
CA ALA A 82 2.47 15.19 -5.38
C ALA A 82 1.59 15.37 -6.62
N LYS A 83 0.42 15.99 -6.47
CA LYS A 83 -0.49 16.32 -7.58
C LYS A 83 0.12 17.19 -8.67
N LYS A 84 1.09 18.04 -8.33
CA LYS A 84 1.80 18.86 -9.30
C LYS A 84 2.80 18.02 -10.12
N LEU A 85 3.48 17.07 -9.47
CA LEU A 85 4.60 16.33 -10.05
C LEU A 85 4.19 15.00 -10.69
N GLU A 86 3.13 14.37 -10.19
CA GLU A 86 2.69 13.04 -10.58
C GLU A 86 1.50 13.11 -11.53
N THR A 87 1.36 12.08 -12.37
CA THR A 87 0.14 11.85 -13.13
C THR A 87 -0.97 11.36 -12.20
N GLU A 88 -2.23 11.46 -12.64
CA GLU A 88 -3.38 11.00 -11.85
C GLU A 88 -3.29 9.51 -11.45
N PRO A 89 -2.89 8.57 -12.35
CA PRO A 89 -2.72 7.16 -11.96
C PRO A 89 -1.68 6.92 -10.86
N ILE A 90 -0.53 7.61 -10.92
CA ILE A 90 0.52 7.50 -9.90
C ILE A 90 0.08 8.10 -8.57
N LEU A 91 -0.62 9.24 -8.60
CA LEU A 91 -1.19 9.83 -7.40
C LEU A 91 -2.24 8.91 -6.75
N ASP A 92 -3.10 8.29 -7.57
CA ASP A 92 -4.10 7.33 -7.09
C ASP A 92 -3.43 6.10 -6.45
N HIS A 93 -2.28 5.62 -6.95
CA HIS A 93 -1.46 4.60 -6.29
C HIS A 93 -0.98 5.01 -4.92
N SER A 94 -0.37 6.19 -4.81
CA SER A 94 0.05 6.76 -3.54
C SER A 94 -1.11 6.84 -2.53
N ILE A 95 -2.33 7.17 -2.99
CA ILE A 95 -3.53 7.21 -2.15
C ILE A 95 -4.03 5.81 -1.77
N ARG A 96 -4.08 4.85 -2.71
CA ARG A 96 -4.45 3.46 -2.41
C ARG A 96 -3.51 2.86 -1.39
N MET A 97 -2.20 3.08 -1.53
CA MET A 97 -1.20 2.62 -0.58
C MET A 97 -1.44 3.14 0.84
N TYR A 98 -1.82 4.41 0.98
CA TYR A 98 -2.19 4.97 2.26
C TYR A 98 -3.35 4.18 2.88
N TYR A 99 -4.42 3.94 2.13
CA TYR A 99 -5.58 3.20 2.64
C TYR A 99 -5.30 1.72 2.89
N PHE A 100 -4.47 1.05 2.08
CA PHE A 100 -4.03 -0.32 2.35
C PHE A 100 -3.17 -0.42 3.61
N SER A 101 -2.31 0.57 3.86
CA SER A 101 -1.59 0.69 5.13
C SER A 101 -2.54 0.78 6.31
N LEU A 102 -3.62 1.56 6.19
CA LEU A 102 -4.64 1.64 7.23
C LEU A 102 -5.37 0.31 7.42
N LEU A 103 -5.72 -0.40 6.35
CA LEU A 103 -6.32 -1.74 6.46
C LEU A 103 -5.42 -2.71 7.22
N MET A 104 -4.11 -2.72 6.93
CA MET A 104 -3.16 -3.57 7.65
C MET A 104 -3.11 -3.23 9.15
N LEU A 105 -3.23 -1.95 9.52
CA LEU A 105 -3.34 -1.53 10.92
C LEU A 105 -4.60 -2.10 11.61
N HIS A 106 -5.73 -2.08 10.91
CA HIS A 106 -7.01 -2.60 11.40
C HIS A 106 -7.04 -4.14 11.54
N SER A 107 -6.25 -4.84 10.73
CA SER A 107 -6.24 -6.30 10.62
C SER A 107 -5.19 -7.01 11.49
N GLY A 108 -4.56 -6.31 12.43
CA GLY A 108 -3.73 -6.93 13.47
C GLY A 108 -2.23 -6.61 13.38
N PHE A 109 -1.88 -5.32 13.45
CA PHE A 109 -0.48 -4.89 13.44
C PHE A 109 0.22 -5.11 14.81
N PRO A 110 1.55 -5.30 14.85
CA PRO A 110 2.30 -5.41 16.11
C PRO A 110 2.11 -4.19 17.03
N SER A 111 1.90 -4.46 18.32
CA SER A 111 1.71 -3.47 19.38
C SER A 111 2.07 -4.10 20.72
N ASP A 112 2.57 -3.27 21.66
CA ASP A 112 2.97 -3.69 23.00
C ASP A 112 4.02 -4.82 23.04
N THR A 113 4.87 -4.95 22.01
CA THR A 113 5.95 -5.95 22.01
C THR A 113 7.00 -5.59 23.09
N PRO A 114 7.37 -6.53 23.99
CA PRO A 114 8.35 -6.26 25.03
C PRO A 114 9.69 -5.75 24.49
N GLY A 115 10.12 -4.58 24.98
CA GLY A 115 11.40 -3.97 24.61
C GLY A 115 11.39 -3.19 23.30
N VAL A 116 10.26 -3.11 22.59
CA VAL A 116 10.11 -2.31 21.38
C VAL A 116 9.50 -0.94 21.74
N PRO A 117 10.15 0.19 21.34
CA PRO A 117 9.57 1.51 21.53
C PRO A 117 8.17 1.60 20.90
N GLN A 118 7.26 2.32 21.55
CA GLN A 118 5.89 2.50 21.07
C GLN A 118 5.72 3.88 20.41
N ILE A 119 4.98 3.94 19.31
CA ILE A 119 4.59 5.17 18.62
C ILE A 119 3.08 5.36 18.72
N THR A 120 2.61 6.61 18.83
CA THR A 120 1.17 6.86 18.87
C THR A 120 0.52 6.57 17.51
N ARG A 121 -0.75 6.18 17.51
CA ARG A 121 -1.51 6.00 16.26
C ARG A 121 -1.44 7.24 15.37
N GLU A 122 -1.69 8.43 15.93
CA GLU A 122 -1.67 9.69 15.18
C GLU A 122 -0.32 9.94 14.49
N GLU A 123 0.77 9.71 15.21
CA GLU A 123 2.12 9.89 14.68
C GLU A 123 2.45 8.86 13.59
N LEU A 124 2.04 7.60 13.75
CA LEU A 124 2.18 6.59 12.71
C LEU A 124 1.37 6.94 11.46
N LEU A 125 0.10 7.33 11.62
CA LEU A 125 -0.76 7.72 10.50
C LEU A 125 -0.19 8.92 9.72
N LYS A 126 0.37 9.89 10.44
CA LYS A 126 1.06 11.05 9.85
C LYS A 126 2.23 10.62 8.99
N ARG A 127 3.12 9.77 9.52
CA ARG A 127 4.31 9.30 8.81
C ARG A 127 3.92 8.47 7.58
N VAL A 128 3.00 7.52 7.74
CA VAL A 128 2.47 6.71 6.61
C VAL A 128 1.87 7.60 5.52
N PHE A 129 1.03 8.58 5.89
CA PHE A 129 0.44 9.50 4.91
C PHE A 129 1.50 10.26 4.12
N LEU A 130 2.44 10.90 4.81
CA LEU A 130 3.48 11.71 4.17
C LEU A 130 4.42 10.86 3.32
N THR A 131 4.80 9.67 3.79
CA THR A 131 5.62 8.74 3.01
C THR A 131 4.86 8.27 1.78
N CYS A 132 3.62 7.79 1.89
CA CYS A 132 2.81 7.34 0.75
C CYS A 132 2.65 8.43 -0.31
N ILE A 133 2.26 9.64 0.08
CA ILE A 133 1.98 10.72 -0.88
C ILE A 133 3.24 11.26 -1.58
N LEU A 134 4.43 11.07 -1.00
CA LEU A 134 5.67 11.62 -1.54
C LEU A 134 6.63 10.56 -2.11
N HIS A 135 6.30 9.28 -2.06
CA HIS A 135 7.30 8.23 -2.34
C HIS A 135 7.76 8.18 -3.80
N ASP A 136 6.87 8.54 -4.74
CA ASP A 136 7.12 8.47 -6.18
C ASP A 136 7.46 9.81 -6.83
N VAL A 137 7.56 10.90 -6.07
CA VAL A 137 7.88 12.22 -6.65
C VAL A 137 9.23 12.24 -7.39
N GLY A 138 10.13 11.30 -7.07
CA GLY A 138 11.40 11.10 -7.77
C GLY A 138 11.27 10.45 -9.17
N LEU A 139 10.15 9.82 -9.50
CA LEU A 139 9.83 9.27 -10.83
C LEU A 139 9.36 10.34 -11.83
N SER A 140 8.96 11.52 -11.33
CA SER A 140 8.35 12.56 -12.16
C SER A 140 9.26 13.04 -13.30
N ASN A 141 8.64 13.30 -14.45
CA ASN A 141 9.26 13.94 -15.61
C ASN A 141 9.14 15.49 -15.58
N ASP A 142 8.72 16.09 -14.46
CA ASP A 142 8.66 17.55 -14.31
C ASP A 142 10.07 18.18 -14.31
N ASP A 143 10.20 19.36 -14.92
CA ASP A 143 11.47 20.07 -15.03
C ASP A 143 12.15 20.31 -13.67
N PHE A 144 11.38 20.54 -12.60
CA PHE A 144 11.92 20.68 -11.25
C PHE A 144 12.68 19.43 -10.81
N VAL A 145 12.12 18.26 -11.11
CA VAL A 145 12.68 16.95 -10.73
C VAL A 145 13.85 16.59 -11.64
N LEU A 146 13.72 16.77 -12.96
CA LEU A 146 14.78 16.46 -13.92
C LEU A 146 16.03 17.33 -13.77
N ASN A 147 15.88 18.58 -13.35
CA ASN A 147 17.01 19.50 -13.13
C ASN A 147 17.57 19.46 -11.71
N HIS A 148 17.01 18.65 -10.82
CA HIS A 148 17.50 18.56 -9.44
C HIS A 148 18.89 17.90 -9.39
N PRO A 149 19.84 18.36 -8.54
CA PRO A 149 21.17 17.74 -8.44
C PRO A 149 21.15 16.25 -8.08
N ALA A 150 20.11 15.79 -7.39
CA ALA A 150 19.92 14.37 -7.06
C ALA A 150 19.42 13.52 -8.24
N HIS A 151 19.11 14.11 -9.40
CA HIS A 151 18.49 13.40 -10.51
C HIS A 151 19.36 12.27 -11.09
N ALA A 152 20.67 12.30 -10.90
CA ALA A 152 21.56 11.21 -11.31
C ALA A 152 21.45 9.95 -10.43
N MET A 153 20.73 10.01 -9.29
CA MET A 153 20.51 8.86 -8.40
C MET A 153 19.28 8.05 -8.80
N SER A 154 19.10 6.87 -8.21
CA SER A 154 17.84 6.12 -8.27
C SER A 154 16.67 6.99 -7.82
N PHE A 155 15.47 6.77 -8.37
CA PHE A 155 14.31 7.62 -8.06
C PHE A 155 13.93 7.60 -6.58
N GLU A 156 14.17 6.49 -5.88
CA GLU A 156 13.88 6.37 -4.45
C GLU A 156 14.77 7.32 -3.65
N LEU A 157 16.05 7.39 -4.02
CA LEU A 157 17.03 8.27 -3.38
C LEU A 157 16.73 9.73 -3.70
N GLN A 158 16.44 10.03 -4.97
CA GLN A 158 16.04 11.37 -5.41
C GLN A 158 14.75 11.81 -4.72
N GLY A 159 13.71 10.98 -4.75
CA GLY A 159 12.41 11.25 -4.14
C GLY A 159 12.53 11.46 -2.62
N GLY A 160 13.34 10.65 -1.94
CA GLY A 160 13.63 10.83 -0.53
C GLY A 160 14.31 12.17 -0.21
N ILE A 161 15.24 12.63 -1.06
CA ILE A 161 15.88 13.95 -0.91
C ILE A 161 14.87 15.08 -1.15
N LEU A 162 14.09 15.01 -2.24
CA LEU A 162 13.06 16.01 -2.56
C LEU A 162 12.00 16.10 -1.45
N ALA A 163 11.55 14.96 -0.93
CA ALA A 163 10.64 14.91 0.19
C ALA A 163 11.26 15.50 1.46
N TYR A 164 12.51 15.16 1.78
CA TYR A 164 13.22 15.72 2.93
C TYR A 164 13.27 17.26 2.88
N GLU A 165 13.66 17.82 1.74
CA GLU A 165 13.72 19.27 1.52
C GLU A 165 12.34 19.92 1.65
N HIS A 166 11.32 19.36 0.97
CA HIS A 166 9.94 19.83 1.04
C HIS A 166 9.39 19.82 2.47
N LEU A 167 9.63 18.74 3.23
CA LEU A 167 9.13 18.60 4.60
C LEU A 167 9.77 19.63 5.54
N LEU A 168 11.07 19.88 5.41
CA LEU A 168 11.78 20.89 6.22
C LEU A 168 11.29 22.31 5.92
N GLU A 169 11.06 22.63 4.65
CA GLU A 169 10.58 23.95 4.23
C GLU A 169 9.11 24.17 4.66
N THR A 170 8.28 23.16 4.46
CA THR A 170 6.82 23.30 4.58
C THR A 170 6.33 23.11 6.02
N TYR A 171 7.01 22.29 6.82
CA TYR A 171 6.54 21.85 8.14
C TYR A 171 7.52 22.06 9.30
N PRO A 172 8.27 23.18 9.39
CA PRO A 172 9.34 23.35 10.38
C PRO A 172 8.86 23.33 11.85
N SER A 173 7.56 23.54 12.10
CA SER A 173 6.95 23.50 13.43
C SER A 173 5.98 22.34 13.63
N LYS A 174 5.70 21.54 12.59
CA LYS A 174 4.77 20.40 12.65
C LYS A 174 5.48 19.05 12.69
N LEU A 175 6.70 18.99 12.16
CA LEU A 175 7.52 17.78 12.13
C LEU A 175 8.81 18.01 12.89
N ASN A 176 9.22 17.03 13.69
CA ASN A 176 10.55 17.00 14.29
C ASN A 176 11.56 16.30 13.36
N ALA A 177 12.85 16.41 13.69
CA ALA A 177 13.92 15.84 12.85
C ALA A 177 13.82 14.32 12.67
N ASP A 178 13.41 13.58 13.71
CA ASP A 178 13.27 12.13 13.65
C ASP A 178 12.13 11.71 12.70
N GLU A 179 11.02 12.47 12.70
CA GLU A 179 9.89 12.25 11.80
C GLU A 179 10.25 12.53 10.34
N VAL A 180 10.93 13.65 10.08
CA VAL A 180 11.40 13.98 8.72
C VAL A 180 12.39 12.93 8.23
N GLY A 181 13.33 12.51 9.09
CA GLY A 181 14.30 11.46 8.78
C GLY A 181 13.65 10.12 8.48
N ASP A 182 12.67 9.69 9.30
CA ASP A 182 11.95 8.42 9.10
C ASP A 182 11.12 8.42 7.82
N ILE A 183 10.46 9.54 7.49
CA ILE A 183 9.70 9.67 6.24
C ILE A 183 10.63 9.59 5.04
N ALA A 184 11.71 10.39 5.02
CA ALA A 184 12.68 10.40 3.93
C ALA A 184 13.36 9.03 3.76
N GLN A 185 13.78 8.40 4.85
CA GLN A 185 14.37 7.05 4.81
C GLN A 185 13.35 6.00 4.34
N GLY A 186 12.09 6.11 4.73
CA GLY A 186 11.01 5.26 4.24
C GLY A 186 10.89 5.33 2.72
N ILE A 187 10.89 6.55 2.16
CA ILE A 187 10.88 6.77 0.71
C ILE A 187 12.14 6.18 0.06
N MET A 188 13.33 6.35 0.63
CA MET A 188 14.56 5.83 0.03
C MET A 188 14.64 4.29 0.00
N LEU A 189 13.87 3.61 0.85
CA LEU A 189 13.96 2.15 1.04
C LEU A 189 12.70 1.39 0.60
N HIS A 190 11.65 2.06 0.14
CA HIS A 190 10.34 1.42 -0.07
C HIS A 190 10.37 0.30 -1.12
N THR A 191 11.22 0.39 -2.16
CA THR A 191 11.40 -0.65 -3.17
C THR A 191 12.28 -1.82 -2.70
N LEU A 192 13.07 -1.63 -1.63
CA LEU A 192 14.05 -2.59 -1.14
C LEU A 192 13.51 -3.50 -0.03
N ASN A 193 12.41 -3.13 0.62
CA ASN A 193 11.85 -3.89 1.73
C ASN A 193 11.49 -5.37 1.45
N PRO A 194 11.15 -5.83 0.22
CA PRO A 194 11.01 -7.27 -0.02
C PRO A 194 12.33 -8.05 0.06
N THR A 195 13.47 -7.36 -0.02
CA THR A 195 14.81 -7.97 -0.05
C THR A 195 15.46 -8.08 1.33
N PHE A 196 14.98 -7.33 2.33
CA PHE A 196 15.54 -7.37 3.68
C PHE A 196 15.05 -8.59 4.46
N THR A 197 15.90 -9.62 4.50
CA THR A 197 15.60 -10.88 5.21
C THR A 197 15.90 -10.84 6.71
N SER A 198 16.50 -9.75 7.21
CA SER A 198 16.84 -9.54 8.62
C SER A 198 16.81 -8.05 8.98
N GLY A 199 16.81 -7.75 10.28
CA GLY A 199 16.76 -6.39 10.80
C GLY A 199 15.33 -5.91 11.08
N ALA A 200 15.20 -4.61 11.31
CA ALA A 200 13.91 -3.98 11.60
C ALA A 200 13.70 -2.77 10.67
N ALA A 201 12.45 -2.57 10.27
CA ALA A 201 11.97 -1.36 9.64
C ALA A 201 11.21 -0.52 10.67
N SER A 202 11.12 0.79 10.47
CA SER A 202 10.08 1.56 11.16
C SER A 202 8.70 1.04 10.73
N ALA A 203 7.71 1.15 11.61
CA ALA A 203 6.35 0.70 11.29
C ALA A 203 5.79 1.40 10.05
N ALA A 204 6.08 2.70 9.88
CA ALA A 204 5.66 3.46 8.71
C ALA A 204 6.30 2.91 7.42
N ASN A 205 7.62 2.70 7.41
CA ASN A 205 8.33 2.17 6.24
C ASN A 205 7.87 0.75 5.89
N PHE A 206 7.64 -0.11 6.89
CA PHE A 206 7.07 -1.43 6.64
C PHE A 206 5.72 -1.32 5.93
N LEU A 207 4.77 -0.57 6.49
CA LEU A 207 3.43 -0.41 5.91
C LEU A 207 3.46 0.13 4.49
N VAL A 208 4.27 1.16 4.24
CA VAL A 208 4.40 1.80 2.92
C VAL A 208 4.96 0.80 1.91
N ALA A 209 6.07 0.15 2.23
CA ALA A 209 6.69 -0.78 1.30
C ALA A 209 5.79 -1.99 0.99
N GLN A 210 5.11 -2.55 2.01
CA GLN A 210 4.16 -3.64 1.79
C GLN A 210 2.96 -3.18 0.97
N SER A 211 2.47 -1.95 1.17
CA SER A 211 1.36 -1.41 0.41
C SER A 211 1.72 -1.13 -1.05
N ALA A 212 2.93 -0.63 -1.33
CA ALA A 212 3.42 -0.43 -2.69
C ALA A 212 3.46 -1.76 -3.45
N LEU A 213 4.03 -2.79 -2.82
CA LEU A 213 4.09 -4.13 -3.40
C LEU A 213 2.70 -4.75 -3.62
N PHE A 214 1.79 -4.54 -2.67
CA PHE A 214 0.43 -5.01 -2.83
C PHE A 214 -0.29 -4.28 -3.97
N ASP A 215 -0.17 -2.95 -4.05
CA ASP A 215 -0.85 -2.18 -5.10
C ASP A 215 -0.34 -2.55 -6.49
N LEU A 216 0.93 -2.94 -6.62
CA LEU A 216 1.51 -3.35 -7.89
C LEU A 216 1.34 -4.83 -8.22
N GLY A 217 1.29 -5.70 -7.19
CA GLY A 217 1.39 -7.15 -7.34
C GLY A 217 0.15 -7.94 -6.93
N GLY A 218 -0.81 -7.32 -6.26
CA GLY A 218 -2.05 -7.95 -5.80
C GLY A 218 -1.85 -9.06 -4.75
N TYR A 219 -2.90 -9.87 -4.56
CA TYR A 219 -2.89 -10.98 -3.59
C TYR A 219 -2.01 -12.16 -4.05
N GLY A 220 -1.80 -12.33 -5.36
CA GLY A 220 -0.91 -13.34 -5.95
C GLY A 220 0.57 -12.92 -6.03
N SER A 221 0.96 -11.84 -5.36
CA SER A 221 2.25 -11.17 -5.52
C SER A 221 3.50 -12.03 -5.27
N LEU A 222 4.62 -11.53 -5.84
CA LEU A 222 6.05 -11.88 -5.81
C LEU A 222 6.56 -13.16 -5.09
N SER A 223 5.97 -13.58 -3.99
CA SER A 223 6.32 -14.80 -3.26
C SER A 223 5.16 -15.33 -2.41
N PRO A 224 5.19 -16.62 -2.00
CA PRO A 224 4.20 -17.19 -1.08
C PRO A 224 4.08 -16.44 0.26
N ASP A 225 5.15 -15.80 0.73
CA ASP A 225 5.13 -15.05 1.98
C ASP A 225 4.31 -13.75 1.86
N PHE A 226 4.39 -13.07 0.71
CA PHE A 226 3.55 -11.89 0.43
C PHE A 226 2.08 -12.27 0.30
N ALA A 227 1.77 -13.34 -0.44
CA ALA A 227 0.41 -13.85 -0.55
C ALA A 227 -0.19 -14.17 0.84
N LYS A 228 0.62 -14.77 1.73
CA LYS A 228 0.23 -15.04 3.12
C LYS A 228 0.00 -13.75 3.92
N LEU A 229 0.90 -12.77 3.80
CA LEU A 229 0.78 -11.47 4.48
C LEU A 229 -0.51 -10.75 4.06
N PHE A 230 -0.72 -10.57 2.76
CA PHE A 230 -1.87 -9.84 2.24
C PHE A 230 -3.18 -10.57 2.49
N GLY A 231 -3.21 -11.90 2.34
CA GLY A 231 -4.36 -12.71 2.72
C GLY A 231 -4.70 -12.65 4.21
N ALA A 232 -3.71 -12.36 5.07
CA ALA A 232 -3.92 -12.22 6.51
C ALA A 232 -4.33 -10.80 6.95
N LEU A 233 -4.02 -9.77 6.17
CA LEU A 233 -4.17 -8.37 6.60
C LEU A 233 -5.11 -7.52 5.74
N LEU A 234 -5.42 -7.94 4.51
CA LEU A 234 -6.22 -7.15 3.58
C LEU A 234 -7.53 -7.88 3.28
N SER A 235 -8.64 -7.21 3.60
CA SER A 235 -9.96 -7.68 3.22
C SER A 235 -10.23 -7.34 1.76
N ARG A 236 -10.58 -8.35 0.95
CA ARG A 236 -10.95 -8.16 -0.47
C ARG A 236 -12.10 -7.16 -0.64
N ASP A 237 -13.09 -7.19 0.25
CA ASP A 237 -14.23 -6.27 0.22
C ASP A 237 -13.76 -4.80 0.41
N SER A 238 -12.84 -4.56 1.33
CA SER A 238 -12.28 -3.21 1.55
C SER A 238 -11.39 -2.77 0.40
N VAL A 239 -10.58 -3.68 -0.16
CA VAL A 239 -9.75 -3.41 -1.33
C VAL A 239 -10.62 -3.00 -2.51
N GLY A 240 -11.73 -3.71 -2.76
CA GLY A 240 -12.69 -3.34 -3.80
C GLY A 240 -13.33 -1.96 -3.60
N GLU A 241 -13.65 -1.56 -2.36
CA GLU A 241 -14.14 -0.19 -2.09
C GLU A 241 -13.07 0.87 -2.37
N ILE A 242 -11.81 0.60 -2.04
CA ILE A 242 -10.69 1.51 -2.30
C ILE A 242 -10.44 1.64 -3.80
N GLU A 243 -10.37 0.54 -4.54
CA GLU A 243 -10.17 0.56 -6.00
C GLU A 243 -11.34 1.21 -6.74
N ALA A 244 -12.57 1.06 -6.25
CA ALA A 244 -13.72 1.76 -6.83
C ALA A 244 -13.64 3.29 -6.66
N ALA A 245 -12.97 3.77 -5.60
CA ALA A 245 -12.77 5.20 -5.35
C ALA A 245 -11.51 5.76 -6.03
N TYR A 246 -10.47 4.95 -6.16
CA TYR A 246 -9.16 5.30 -6.73
C TYR A 246 -8.75 4.22 -7.73
N PRO A 247 -9.22 4.28 -8.99
CA PRO A 247 -9.04 3.19 -9.95
C PRO A 247 -7.57 2.83 -10.17
N HIS A 248 -7.24 1.54 -10.04
CA HIS A 248 -5.94 1.02 -10.43
C HIS A 248 -5.82 1.02 -11.97
N GLY A 249 -6.64 0.18 -12.62
CA GLY A 249 -6.71 0.08 -14.08
C GLY A 249 -5.43 -0.44 -14.73
N ALA A 250 -5.43 -0.59 -16.06
CA ALA A 250 -4.23 -1.02 -16.81
C ALA A 250 -3.22 0.12 -16.99
N VAL A 251 -3.68 1.37 -16.94
CA VAL A 251 -2.86 2.56 -17.19
C VAL A 251 -1.71 2.66 -16.21
N ILE A 252 -1.95 2.35 -14.94
CA ILE A 252 -0.88 2.42 -13.95
C ILE A 252 0.21 1.37 -14.19
N SER A 253 -0.17 0.12 -14.51
CA SER A 253 0.78 -0.94 -14.79
C SER A 253 1.62 -0.61 -16.04
N GLU A 254 0.99 -0.06 -17.08
CA GLU A 254 1.70 0.37 -18.30
C GLU A 254 2.65 1.54 -18.04
N GLU A 255 2.22 2.55 -17.28
CA GLU A 255 3.02 3.72 -16.93
C GLU A 255 4.21 3.35 -16.05
N PHE A 256 4.00 2.59 -14.96
CA PHE A 256 5.08 2.12 -14.09
C PHE A 256 6.08 1.23 -14.84
N VAL A 257 5.62 0.29 -15.65
CA VAL A 257 6.53 -0.57 -16.43
C VAL A 257 7.38 0.30 -17.37
N THR A 258 6.76 1.26 -18.07
CA THR A 258 7.46 2.17 -18.97
C THR A 258 8.51 3.01 -18.23
N ASP A 259 8.14 3.59 -17.09
CA ASP A 259 9.02 4.45 -16.30
C ASP A 259 10.18 3.66 -15.67
N ILE A 260 9.91 2.46 -15.14
CA ILE A 260 10.95 1.59 -14.59
C ILE A 260 11.90 1.12 -15.70
N GLU A 261 11.40 0.69 -16.86
CA GLU A 261 12.25 0.32 -17.99
C GLU A 261 13.12 1.50 -18.45
N GLY A 262 12.52 2.69 -18.53
CA GLY A 262 13.22 3.93 -18.83
C GLY A 262 14.35 4.20 -17.84
N MET A 263 14.07 4.04 -16.54
CA MET A 263 15.05 4.22 -15.48
C MET A 263 16.17 3.19 -15.52
N LEU A 264 15.85 1.90 -15.68
CA LEU A 264 16.86 0.83 -15.79
C LEU A 264 17.81 1.07 -16.98
N LYS A 265 17.29 1.64 -18.07
CA LYS A 265 18.09 2.01 -19.24
C LYS A 265 18.97 3.23 -18.99
N GLN A 266 18.44 4.28 -18.35
CA GLN A 266 19.16 5.53 -18.10
C GLN A 266 20.16 5.41 -16.95
N LYS A 267 19.81 4.64 -15.93
CA LYS A 267 20.51 4.48 -14.65
C LYS A 267 20.64 2.98 -14.34
N PRO A 268 21.52 2.24 -15.05
CA PRO A 268 21.64 0.79 -14.89
C PRO A 268 22.17 0.35 -13.51
N ASN A 269 22.66 1.29 -12.70
CA ASN A 269 23.09 1.08 -11.32
C ASN A 269 22.06 1.56 -10.29
N CYS A 270 20.81 1.81 -10.70
CA CYS A 270 19.75 2.22 -9.77
C CYS A 270 19.34 1.07 -8.82
N LEU A 271 18.65 1.40 -7.73
CA LEU A 271 18.25 0.41 -6.72
C LEU A 271 17.31 -0.66 -7.29
N LEU A 272 16.36 -0.27 -8.15
CA LEU A 272 15.49 -1.21 -8.86
C LEU A 272 16.21 -2.22 -9.75
N SER A 273 17.46 -1.97 -10.15
CA SER A 273 18.26 -2.97 -10.90
C SER A 273 18.55 -4.24 -10.08
N HIS A 274 18.33 -4.18 -8.77
CA HIS A 274 18.45 -5.30 -7.84
C HIS A 274 17.10 -5.94 -7.46
N ALA A 275 16.00 -5.47 -8.04
CA ALA A 275 14.68 -6.07 -7.82
C ALA A 275 14.61 -7.50 -8.37
N PRO A 276 13.65 -8.33 -7.92
CA PRO A 276 13.42 -9.65 -8.48
C PRO A 276 13.24 -9.59 -10.01
N PRO A 277 13.81 -10.54 -10.78
CA PRO A 277 13.83 -10.48 -12.24
C PRO A 277 12.43 -10.53 -12.88
N ASN A 278 11.43 -11.02 -12.15
CA ASN A 278 10.04 -11.09 -12.59
C ASN A 278 9.18 -9.91 -12.13
N LEU A 279 9.77 -8.87 -11.51
CA LEU A 279 9.00 -7.73 -10.97
C LEU A 279 8.11 -7.09 -12.05
N LEU A 280 8.68 -6.76 -13.22
CA LEU A 280 7.93 -6.11 -14.31
C LEU A 280 6.84 -7.00 -14.91
N GLU A 281 7.09 -8.31 -15.00
CA GLU A 281 6.08 -9.28 -15.45
C GLU A 281 4.89 -9.31 -14.50
N VAL A 282 5.15 -9.31 -13.19
CA VAL A 282 4.12 -9.28 -12.15
C VAL A 282 3.31 -7.99 -12.24
N ILE A 283 3.97 -6.82 -12.28
CA ILE A 283 3.31 -5.51 -12.42
C ILE A 283 2.41 -5.47 -13.66
N GLY A 284 2.94 -5.90 -14.80
CA GLY A 284 2.19 -5.90 -16.07
C GLY A 284 1.01 -6.87 -16.11
N SER A 285 0.94 -7.84 -15.18
CA SER A 285 -0.15 -8.84 -15.13
C SER A 285 -1.35 -8.43 -14.28
N VAL A 286 -1.18 -7.42 -13.41
CA VAL A 286 -2.22 -6.99 -12.47
C VAL A 286 -3.09 -5.92 -13.11
N ILE A 287 -4.37 -6.24 -13.30
CA ILE A 287 -5.38 -5.32 -13.85
C ILE A 287 -6.37 -4.87 -12.77
N ASN A 288 -6.71 -5.76 -11.83
CA ASN A 288 -7.64 -5.52 -10.73
C ASN A 288 -7.14 -6.25 -9.47
N LEU A 289 -6.97 -5.54 -8.36
CA LEU A 289 -6.38 -6.10 -7.15
C LEU A 289 -7.37 -6.99 -6.41
N ALA A 290 -8.64 -6.61 -6.32
CA ALA A 290 -9.67 -7.40 -5.65
C ALA A 290 -9.86 -8.78 -6.30
N ASP A 291 -9.59 -8.90 -7.59
CA ASP A 291 -9.70 -10.14 -8.37
C ASP A 291 -8.36 -10.91 -8.54
N SER A 292 -7.25 -10.32 -8.09
CA SER A 292 -5.89 -10.91 -8.16
C SER A 292 -5.63 -12.04 -7.16
#